data_AF-A0A2G2M1M3-F1
#
_entry.id   AF-A0A2G2M1M3-F1
#
_cell.length_a   1.000
_cell.length_b   1.000
_cell.length_c   1.000
_cell.angle_alpha   90.00
_cell.angle_beta   90.00
_cell.angle_gamma   90.00
#
_symmetry.space_group_name_H-M   'P 1'
#
loop_
_entity.id
_entity.type
_entity.pdbx_description
1 polymer ?
#
loop_
_entity_poly.entity_id
_entity_poly.type
_entity_poly.pdbx_seq_one_letter_code
_entity_poly.pdbx_strand_id
1 'polypeptide(L)'
;MADAKITRLDVAIDILNLALADLFVYYSKGHKVWTVSSNHGGIQTQQFYTDKQHSASLSPKKRANLIAYDKRQEQKDRGNKPLYAELEHIRIEPSLKKYNSLIGLKNTKFPLSGWSFQNIISKNRPIRIKRWRAFKDSVRIRGVEAAEKLLDKAEFEKYFAEKYTNFAKNIVTEEVWSHWPEAIERAYIGLLIEWAQTPPEKFIPPGLLSKGA
;
A
#
# COMPACT_ATOMS: atom_id res chain seq x y z
N MET A 1 27.02 15.15 17.21
CA MET A 1 25.60 15.50 16.96
C MET A 1 24.76 14.35 17.44
N ALA A 2 23.70 14.61 18.21
CA ALA A 2 22.74 13.56 18.57
C ALA A 2 21.97 13.17 17.30
N ASP A 3 22.28 12.00 16.75
CA ASP A 3 21.55 11.47 15.61
C ASP A 3 20.18 11.00 16.09
N ALA A 4 19.16 11.81 15.83
CA ALA A 4 17.78 11.40 15.98
C ALA A 4 17.52 10.18 15.09
N LYS A 5 17.25 9.04 15.73
CA LYS A 5 16.97 7.79 15.04
C LYS A 5 15.49 7.70 14.75
N ILE A 6 15.14 7.58 13.48
CA ILE A 6 13.78 7.21 13.11
C ILE A 6 13.62 5.73 13.36
N THR A 7 12.73 5.39 14.29
CA THR A 7 12.34 4.01 14.56
C THR A 7 11.27 3.53 13.57
N ARG A 8 10.51 4.47 12.97
CA ARG A 8 9.44 4.19 12.01
C ARG A 8 9.22 5.33 11.01
N LEU A 9 9.19 4.98 9.72
CA LEU A 9 8.67 5.82 8.64
C LEU A 9 7.68 5.00 7.83
N ASP A 10 6.49 5.57 7.61
CA ASP A 10 5.48 4.96 6.77
C ASP A 10 5.31 5.85 5.54
N VAL A 11 5.48 5.26 4.35
CA VAL A 11 5.16 5.91 3.09
C VAL A 11 3.78 5.40 2.69
N ALA A 12 2.91 6.29 2.25
CA ALA A 12 1.56 5.98 1.83
C ALA A 12 1.32 6.54 0.43
N ILE A 13 0.63 5.77 -0.40
CA ILE A 13 0.19 6.18 -1.73
C ILE A 13 -1.31 5.95 -1.84
N ASP A 14 -2.06 7.02 -2.10
CA ASP A 14 -3.50 6.92 -2.34
C ASP A 14 -3.75 6.72 -3.84
N ILE A 15 -4.50 5.68 -4.19
CA ILE A 15 -4.99 5.47 -5.55
C ILE A 15 -6.48 5.78 -5.56
N LEU A 16 -6.85 6.77 -6.36
CA LEU A 16 -8.21 7.26 -6.51
C LEU A 16 -8.98 6.47 -7.59
N ASN A 17 -10.30 6.42 -7.46
CA ASN A 17 -11.22 5.70 -8.36
C ASN A 17 -10.92 4.21 -8.50
N LEU A 18 -10.48 3.58 -7.41
CA LEU A 18 -10.20 2.14 -7.39
C LEU A 18 -10.70 1.53 -6.09
N ALA A 19 -11.58 0.53 -6.19
CA ALA A 19 -11.95 -0.32 -5.08
C ALA A 19 -10.85 -1.34 -4.76
N LEU A 20 -10.66 -1.66 -3.48
CA LEU A 20 -9.66 -2.65 -3.06
C LEU A 20 -9.93 -4.05 -3.62
N ALA A 21 -11.20 -4.39 -3.86
CA ALA A 21 -11.58 -5.67 -4.45
C ALA A 21 -11.05 -5.88 -5.87
N ASP A 22 -10.76 -4.78 -6.57
CA ASP A 22 -10.29 -4.75 -7.95
C ASP A 22 -8.76 -4.54 -8.05
N LEU A 23 -8.09 -4.31 -6.92
CA LEU A 23 -6.64 -4.25 -6.84
C LEU A 23 -6.03 -5.65 -6.88
N PHE A 24 -5.16 -5.86 -7.85
CA PHE A 24 -4.27 -7.02 -7.92
C PHE A 24 -2.84 -6.59 -7.63
N VAL A 25 -2.23 -7.26 -6.66
CA VAL A 25 -0.85 -7.01 -6.24
C VAL A 25 -0.03 -8.27 -6.44
N TYR A 26 1.08 -8.13 -7.15
CA TYR A 26 2.02 -9.21 -7.40
C TYR A 26 3.43 -8.82 -6.99
N TYR A 27 4.14 -9.76 -6.38
CA TYR A 27 5.56 -9.64 -6.07
C TYR A 27 6.21 -11.01 -6.22
N SER A 28 7.27 -11.11 -7.02
CA SER A 28 7.91 -12.40 -7.33
C SER A 28 8.51 -13.11 -6.11
N LYS A 29 8.82 -12.35 -5.05
CA LYS A 29 9.28 -12.87 -3.76
C LYS A 29 8.19 -12.83 -2.68
N GLY A 30 6.92 -12.68 -3.07
CA GLY A 30 5.79 -12.75 -2.16
C GLY A 30 5.65 -14.14 -1.56
N HIS A 31 5.36 -14.21 -0.26
CA HIS A 31 5.20 -15.47 0.46
C HIS A 31 3.75 -15.69 0.89
N LYS A 32 3.13 -14.73 1.60
CA LYS A 32 1.75 -14.85 2.09
C LYS A 32 1.00 -13.55 1.90
N VAL A 33 -0.30 -13.67 1.66
CA VAL A 33 -1.26 -12.57 1.65
C VAL A 33 -2.32 -12.84 2.70
N TRP A 34 -2.52 -11.89 3.61
CA TRP A 34 -3.60 -11.94 4.59
C TRP A 34 -4.67 -10.93 4.21
N THR A 35 -5.94 -11.34 4.24
CA THR A 35 -7.05 -10.49 3.80
C THR A 35 -8.08 -10.38 4.90
N VAL A 36 -8.47 -9.15 5.23
CA VAL A 36 -9.61 -8.84 6.10
C VAL A 36 -10.78 -8.45 5.22
N SER A 37 -11.93 -9.07 5.45
CA SER A 37 -13.16 -8.80 4.71
C SER A 37 -14.30 -8.54 5.68
N SER A 38 -15.25 -7.71 5.27
CA SER A 38 -16.52 -7.49 5.99
C SER A 38 -17.68 -8.12 5.21
N ASN A 39 -18.75 -8.45 5.93
CA ASN A 39 -19.95 -9.05 5.34
C ASN A 39 -20.68 -8.11 4.36
N HIS A 40 -20.48 -6.79 4.49
CA HIS A 40 -21.21 -5.79 3.73
C HIS A 40 -20.35 -5.00 2.73
N GLY A 41 -19.02 -4.94 2.94
CA GLY A 41 -18.09 -4.18 2.12
C GLY A 41 -17.07 -5.02 1.37
N GLY A 42 -17.12 -6.35 1.47
CA GLY A 42 -16.14 -7.22 0.81
C GLY A 42 -14.74 -7.07 1.41
N ILE A 43 -13.70 -7.03 0.56
CA ILE A 43 -12.30 -6.94 1.01
C ILE A 43 -12.01 -5.52 1.52
N GLN A 44 -11.53 -5.41 2.76
CA GLN A 44 -11.27 -4.15 3.45
C GLN A 44 -9.76 -3.87 3.62
N THR A 45 -8.96 -4.93 3.78
CA THR A 45 -7.51 -4.82 3.93
C THR A 45 -6.82 -6.06 3.36
N GLN A 46 -5.71 -5.84 2.66
CA GLN A 46 -4.77 -6.86 2.19
C GLN A 46 -3.38 -6.57 2.75
N GLN A 47 -2.73 -7.59 3.28
CA GLN A 47 -1.40 -7.53 3.88
C GLN A 47 -0.48 -8.51 3.18
N PHE A 48 0.63 -8.02 2.64
CA PHE A 48 1.57 -8.82 1.86
C PHE A 48 2.89 -9.01 2.61
N TYR A 49 3.37 -10.24 2.64
CA TYR A 49 4.58 -10.65 3.36
C TYR A 49 5.58 -11.26 2.38
N THR A 50 6.86 -10.86 2.48
CA THR A 50 7.93 -11.25 1.53
C THR A 50 8.97 -12.20 2.13
N ASP A 51 8.97 -12.42 3.44
CA ASP A 51 10.02 -13.18 4.10
C ASP A 51 9.82 -14.70 3.96
N LYS A 52 10.92 -15.38 3.57
CA LYS A 52 11.08 -16.85 3.50
C LYS A 52 11.22 -17.52 4.88
N GLN A 53 10.74 -16.92 5.97
CA GLN A 53 10.64 -17.69 7.21
C GLN A 53 9.55 -18.74 6.98
N HIS A 54 10.00 -19.97 6.71
CA HIS A 54 9.24 -21.21 6.47
C HIS A 54 8.36 -21.61 7.67
N SER A 55 7.79 -20.66 8.42
CA SER A 55 6.79 -20.98 9.40
C SER A 55 5.44 -21.09 8.68
N ALA A 56 4.82 -22.27 8.74
CA ALA A 56 3.43 -22.45 8.35
C ALA A 56 2.51 -21.44 9.06
N SER A 57 2.91 -20.95 10.24
CA SER A 57 2.21 -20.00 11.11
C SER A 57 2.81 -18.59 11.08
N LEU A 58 2.63 -17.85 9.98
CA LEU A 58 2.89 -16.41 9.99
C LEU A 58 1.62 -15.74 10.54
N SER A 59 1.68 -15.25 11.78
CA SER A 59 0.53 -14.60 12.40
C SER A 59 0.36 -13.18 11.85
N PRO A 60 -0.87 -12.69 11.68
CA PRO A 60 -1.16 -11.32 11.25
C PRO A 60 -0.73 -10.25 12.29
N LYS A 61 -0.17 -10.68 13.43
CA LYS A 61 0.44 -9.78 14.42
C LYS A 61 1.80 -9.26 13.95
N LYS A 62 2.48 -9.95 13.03
CA LYS A 62 3.72 -9.46 12.43
C LYS A 62 3.39 -8.37 11.42
N ARG A 63 4.23 -7.34 11.36
CA ARG A 63 4.06 -6.24 10.39
C ARG A 63 4.24 -6.75 8.96
N ALA A 64 3.28 -6.47 8.10
CA ALA A 64 3.36 -6.74 6.67
C ALA A 64 4.45 -5.89 5.99
N ASN A 65 4.99 -6.39 4.89
CA ASN A 65 5.91 -5.62 4.04
C ASN A 65 5.17 -4.56 3.23
N LEU A 66 3.91 -4.82 2.91
CA LEU A 66 3.02 -3.92 2.20
C LEU A 66 1.59 -4.12 2.72
N ILE A 67 0.86 -3.02 2.93
CA ILE A 67 -0.56 -3.04 3.29
C ILE A 67 -1.31 -2.27 2.22
N ALA A 68 -2.41 -2.83 1.70
CA ALA A 68 -3.37 -2.12 0.87
C ALA A 68 -4.73 -2.17 1.56
N TYR A 69 -5.40 -1.02 1.72
CA TYR A 69 -6.69 -0.98 2.41
C TYR A 69 -7.61 0.09 1.83
N ASP A 70 -8.92 -0.08 2.07
CA ASP A 70 -9.92 0.94 1.74
C ASP A 70 -9.78 2.12 2.72
N LYS A 71 -9.16 3.20 2.25
CA LYS A 71 -8.85 4.35 3.09
C LYS A 71 -10.09 5.18 3.38
N ARG A 72 -11.04 5.22 2.44
CA ARG A 72 -12.34 5.87 2.63
C ARG A 72 -13.10 5.21 3.77
N GLN A 73 -13.23 3.89 3.73
CA GLN A 73 -13.95 3.17 4.77
C GLN A 73 -13.23 3.25 6.12
N GLU A 74 -11.90 3.14 6.13
CA GLU A 74 -11.12 3.30 7.36
C GLU A 74 -11.27 4.68 8.01
N GLN A 75 -11.37 5.75 7.22
CA GLN A 75 -11.65 7.09 7.73
C GLN A 75 -13.07 7.19 8.30
N LYS A 76 -14.06 6.65 7.60
CA LYS A 76 -15.46 6.61 8.08
C LYS A 76 -15.59 5.84 9.39
N ASP A 77 -14.95 4.68 9.51
CA ASP A 77 -14.97 3.85 10.71
C ASP A 77 -14.33 4.55 11.92
N ARG A 78 -13.42 5.50 11.68
CA ARG A 78 -12.81 6.36 12.70
C ARG A 78 -13.59 7.64 12.99
N GLY A 79 -14.76 7.84 12.38
CA GLY A 79 -15.55 9.06 12.52
C GLY A 79 -14.95 10.27 11.79
N ASN A 80 -13.98 10.07 10.89
CA ASN A 80 -13.37 11.13 10.11
C ASN A 80 -14.11 11.35 8.79
N LYS A 81 -14.14 12.60 8.31
CA LYS A 81 -14.59 12.90 6.95
C LYS A 81 -13.54 12.40 5.95
N PRO A 82 -13.92 11.62 4.92
CA PRO A 82 -12.96 11.15 3.94
C PRO A 82 -12.26 12.28 3.20
N LEU A 83 -10.95 12.14 2.98
CA LEU A 83 -10.13 13.18 2.35
C LEU A 83 -10.60 13.52 0.93
N TYR A 84 -11.00 12.50 0.17
CA TYR A 84 -11.47 12.63 -1.21
C TYR A 84 -12.99 12.46 -1.32
N ALA A 85 -13.74 12.89 -0.29
CA ALA A 85 -15.20 12.80 -0.23
C ALA A 85 -15.73 11.38 -0.52
N GLU A 86 -16.66 11.26 -1.47
CA GLU A 86 -17.28 9.97 -1.81
C GLU A 86 -16.49 9.15 -2.84
N LEU A 87 -15.35 9.66 -3.32
CA LEU A 87 -14.50 8.94 -4.26
C LEU A 87 -13.94 7.68 -3.63
N GLU A 88 -14.08 6.54 -4.32
CA GLU A 88 -13.39 5.32 -3.92
C GLU A 88 -11.88 5.56 -3.98
N HIS A 89 -11.18 5.20 -2.90
CA HIS A 89 -9.73 5.27 -2.89
C HIS A 89 -9.14 4.24 -1.94
N ILE A 90 -8.08 3.61 -2.42
CA ILE A 90 -7.27 2.71 -1.62
C ILE A 90 -6.00 3.42 -1.20
N ARG A 91 -5.47 3.02 -0.04
CA ARG A 91 -4.13 3.41 0.38
C ARG A 91 -3.21 2.20 0.35
N ILE A 92 -2.05 2.39 -0.26
CA ILE A 92 -0.95 1.43 -0.30
C ILE A 92 0.17 1.95 0.61
N GLU A 93 0.53 1.17 1.62
CA GLU A 93 1.56 1.51 2.60
C GLU A 93 2.67 0.45 2.58
N PRO A 94 3.78 0.70 1.86
CA PRO A 94 4.99 -0.08 2.06
C PRO A 94 5.60 0.18 3.43
N SER A 95 6.04 -0.91 4.06
CA SER A 95 6.74 -0.88 5.33
C SER A 95 8.24 -0.62 5.11
N LEU A 96 8.71 0.57 5.45
CA LEU A 96 10.14 0.87 5.51
C LEU A 96 10.69 0.42 6.87
N LYS A 97 11.24 -0.80 6.93
CA LYS A 97 12.07 -1.23 8.07
C LYS A 97 13.45 -0.60 7.94
N LYS A 98 13.61 0.62 8.44
CA LYS A 98 14.91 1.29 8.50
C LYS A 98 15.15 1.88 9.88
N TYR A 99 16.18 1.39 10.55
CA TYR A 99 16.87 2.13 11.61
C TYR A 99 17.84 3.12 10.94
N ASN A 100 17.28 4.12 10.26
CA ASN A 100 18.10 5.13 9.58
C ASN A 100 18.05 6.45 10.34
N SER A 101 19.18 7.16 10.34
CA SER A 101 19.20 8.58 10.67
C SER A 101 18.30 9.34 9.68
N LEU A 102 17.69 10.44 10.12
CA LEU A 102 16.88 11.35 9.28
C LEU A 102 17.63 11.72 7.99
N ILE A 103 18.94 11.98 8.11
CA ILE A 103 19.83 12.35 7.00
C ILE A 103 19.89 11.25 5.92
N GLY A 104 19.75 9.97 6.30
CA GLY A 104 19.77 8.84 5.39
C GLY A 104 18.46 8.58 4.65
N LEU A 105 17.39 9.35 4.91
CA LEU A 105 16.09 9.15 4.27
C LEU A 105 16.09 9.51 2.78
N LYS A 106 16.80 10.56 2.38
CA LYS A 106 16.91 10.99 0.97
C LYS A 106 17.47 9.91 0.05
N ASN A 107 18.33 9.04 0.60
CA ASN A 107 18.94 7.92 -0.12
C ASN A 107 18.06 6.64 -0.08
N THR A 108 16.79 6.76 0.28
CA THR A 108 15.88 5.62 0.36
C THR A 108 15.45 5.18 -1.04
N LYS A 109 15.82 3.95 -1.40
CA LYS A 109 15.34 3.29 -2.61
C LYS A 109 13.82 3.18 -2.60
N PHE A 110 13.22 3.27 -3.77
CA PHE A 110 11.77 3.15 -3.96
C PHE A 110 11.26 1.85 -3.32
N PRO A 111 10.41 1.92 -2.28
CA PRO A 111 10.05 0.74 -1.49
C PRO A 111 9.12 -0.23 -2.22
N LEU A 112 8.50 0.23 -3.31
CA LEU A 112 7.66 -0.59 -4.18
C LEU A 112 8.45 -1.24 -5.33
N SER A 113 9.78 -1.14 -5.32
CA SER A 113 10.63 -1.81 -6.31
C SER A 113 10.32 -3.31 -6.40
N GLY A 114 9.92 -3.76 -7.59
CA GLY A 114 9.57 -5.15 -7.89
C GLY A 114 8.12 -5.53 -7.61
N TRP A 115 7.33 -4.68 -6.94
CA TRP A 115 5.89 -4.86 -6.77
C TRP A 115 5.16 -4.42 -8.04
N SER A 116 4.12 -5.17 -8.42
CA SER A 116 3.23 -4.86 -9.52
C SER A 116 1.82 -4.65 -9.00
N PHE A 117 1.19 -3.55 -9.40
CA PHE A 117 -0.17 -3.16 -9.03
C PHE A 117 -1.01 -3.00 -10.29
N GLN A 118 -2.10 -3.75 -10.36
CA GLN A 118 -2.89 -3.91 -11.57
C GLN A 118 -4.37 -3.82 -11.23
N ASN A 119 -5.12 -3.12 -12.09
CA ASN A 119 -6.58 -3.15 -12.08
C ASN A 119 -7.06 -3.88 -13.35
N ILE A 120 -8.10 -4.70 -13.21
CA ILE A 120 -8.70 -5.44 -14.32
C ILE A 120 -10.06 -4.82 -14.64
N ILE A 121 -10.11 -4.10 -15.76
CA ILE A 121 -11.35 -3.49 -16.24
C ILE A 121 -12.10 -4.55 -17.07
N SER A 122 -13.29 -4.92 -16.61
CA SER A 122 -14.17 -5.86 -17.32
C SER A 122 -15.29 -5.08 -18.02
N LYS A 123 -15.44 -5.27 -19.34
CA LYS A 123 -16.49 -4.63 -20.17
C LYS A 123 -17.87 -5.20 -19.81
N ASN A 124 -17.92 -6.50 -19.55
CA ASN A 124 -19.09 -7.26 -19.16
C ASN A 124 -18.68 -8.25 -18.07
N ARG A 125 -19.22 -8.14 -16.84
CA ARG A 125 -18.98 -9.14 -15.78
C ARG A 125 -19.19 -10.55 -16.36
N PRO A 126 -18.19 -11.45 -16.40
CA PRO A 126 -18.30 -12.65 -17.22
C PRO A 126 -19.32 -13.64 -16.67
N ILE A 127 -20.12 -14.21 -17.57
CA ILE A 127 -20.94 -15.40 -17.32
C ILE A 127 -20.00 -16.58 -16.99
N ARG A 128 -20.46 -17.44 -16.06
CA ARG A 128 -19.75 -18.46 -15.26
C ARG A 128 -18.71 -17.90 -14.26
N ILE A 129 -19.25 -17.46 -13.11
CA ILE A 129 -18.54 -17.07 -11.86
C ILE A 129 -17.32 -17.95 -11.54
N LYS A 130 -17.38 -19.26 -11.81
CA LYS A 130 -16.28 -20.20 -11.54
C LYS A 130 -15.01 -19.89 -12.34
N ARG A 131 -15.12 -19.59 -13.65
CA ARG A 131 -13.96 -19.26 -14.49
C ARG A 131 -13.40 -17.88 -14.15
N TRP A 132 -14.27 -16.92 -13.86
CA TRP A 132 -13.85 -15.58 -13.41
C TRP A 132 -13.05 -15.64 -12.10
N ARG A 133 -13.53 -16.43 -11.13
CA ARG A 133 -12.82 -16.64 -9.86
C ARG A 133 -11.45 -17.28 -10.08
N ALA A 134 -11.38 -18.34 -10.89
CA ALA A 134 -10.12 -18.99 -11.23
C ALA A 134 -9.13 -18.04 -11.91
N PHE A 135 -9.61 -17.18 -12.81
CA PHE A 135 -8.78 -16.15 -13.44
C PHE A 135 -8.26 -15.14 -12.41
N LYS A 136 -9.13 -14.58 -11.56
CA LYS A 136 -8.71 -13.64 -10.50
C LYS A 136 -7.70 -14.25 -9.55
N ASP A 137 -7.91 -15.51 -9.15
CA ASP A 137 -6.98 -16.25 -8.31
C ASP A 137 -5.65 -16.49 -9.03
N SER A 138 -5.70 -16.79 -10.32
CA SER A 138 -4.51 -16.90 -11.17
C SER A 138 -3.74 -15.58 -11.20
N VAL A 139 -4.40 -14.45 -11.51
CA VAL A 139 -3.76 -13.12 -11.53
C VAL A 139 -3.06 -12.81 -10.21
N ARG A 140 -3.73 -13.07 -9.07
CA ARG A 140 -3.14 -12.87 -7.74
C ARG A 140 -1.86 -13.67 -7.51
N ILE A 141 -1.78 -14.88 -8.05
CA ILE A 141 -0.66 -15.80 -7.79
C ILE A 141 0.49 -15.57 -8.77
N ARG A 142 0.20 -15.46 -10.07
CA ARG A 142 1.20 -15.50 -11.13
C ARG A 142 1.33 -14.21 -11.94
N GLY A 143 0.54 -13.19 -11.61
CA GLY A 143 0.44 -11.96 -12.38
C GLY A 143 -0.48 -12.12 -13.61
N VAL A 144 -0.89 -10.98 -14.15
CA VAL A 144 -1.83 -10.90 -15.28
C VAL A 144 -1.36 -11.68 -16.51
N GLU A 145 -0.14 -11.45 -16.99
CA GLU A 145 0.33 -12.02 -18.27
C GLU A 145 0.33 -13.55 -18.27
N ALA A 146 0.73 -14.16 -17.15
CA ALA A 146 0.72 -15.61 -17.01
C ALA A 146 -0.69 -16.16 -16.74
N ALA A 147 -1.62 -15.35 -16.22
CA ALA A 147 -3.02 -15.72 -16.07
C ALA A 147 -3.79 -15.66 -17.39
N GLU A 148 -3.51 -14.68 -18.25
CA GLU A 148 -4.10 -14.57 -19.60
C GLU A 148 -3.81 -15.79 -20.46
N LYS A 149 -2.58 -16.33 -20.39
CA LYS A 149 -2.17 -17.53 -21.13
C LYS A 149 -2.99 -18.79 -20.78
N LEU A 150 -3.76 -18.77 -19.70
CA LEU A 150 -4.63 -19.87 -19.29
C LEU A 150 -6.06 -19.71 -19.79
N LEU A 151 -6.40 -18.54 -20.34
CA LEU A 151 -7.69 -18.27 -20.92
C LEU A 151 -7.66 -18.55 -22.42
N ASP A 152 -8.81 -18.96 -22.96
CA ASP A 152 -8.98 -18.97 -24.41
C ASP A 152 -9.02 -17.53 -24.93
N LYS A 153 -8.34 -17.27 -26.06
CA LYS A 153 -8.16 -15.92 -26.61
C LYS A 153 -9.50 -15.27 -26.96
N ALA A 154 -10.43 -16.05 -27.51
CA ALA A 154 -11.76 -15.57 -27.88
C ALA A 154 -12.62 -15.21 -26.66
N GLU A 155 -12.49 -15.95 -25.55
CA GLU A 155 -13.15 -15.59 -24.29
C GLU A 155 -12.57 -14.29 -23.72
N PHE A 156 -11.24 -14.12 -23.77
CA PHE A 156 -10.57 -12.94 -23.24
C PHE A 156 -11.01 -11.67 -23.97
N GLU A 157 -10.95 -11.65 -25.30
CA GLU A 157 -11.33 -10.45 -26.09
C GLU A 157 -12.81 -10.07 -25.89
N LYS A 158 -13.68 -11.03 -25.60
CA LYS A 158 -15.11 -10.82 -25.36
C LYS A 158 -15.43 -10.14 -24.02
N TYR A 159 -14.67 -10.46 -22.97
CA TYR A 159 -15.03 -10.06 -21.59
C TYR A 159 -14.19 -8.91 -21.03
N PHE A 160 -13.00 -8.70 -21.59
CA PHE A 160 -12.04 -7.73 -21.08
C PHE A 160 -11.99 -6.51 -21.99
N ALA A 161 -12.34 -5.37 -21.40
CA ALA A 161 -12.24 -4.09 -22.06
C ALA A 161 -10.77 -3.69 -22.09
N GLU A 162 -10.18 -3.51 -23.28
CA GLU A 162 -9.03 -2.61 -23.47
C GLU A 162 -7.97 -2.70 -22.36
N LYS A 163 -7.20 -3.79 -22.38
CA LYS A 163 -6.01 -4.14 -21.57
C LYS A 163 -5.70 -3.27 -20.33
N TYR A 164 -5.62 -3.97 -19.20
CA TYR A 164 -5.12 -3.57 -17.88
C TYR A 164 -4.48 -2.19 -17.81
N THR A 165 -5.05 -1.33 -16.96
CA THR A 165 -4.28 -0.21 -16.45
C THR A 165 -3.27 -0.78 -15.45
N ASN A 166 -2.01 -0.92 -15.89
CA ASN A 166 -0.89 -1.01 -14.96
C ASN A 166 -0.82 0.32 -14.22
N PHE A 167 -1.54 0.47 -13.11
CA PHE A 167 -1.48 1.69 -12.32
C PHE A 167 -0.09 1.87 -11.68
N ALA A 168 0.65 0.76 -11.47
CA ALA A 168 2.08 0.83 -11.15
C ALA A 168 2.91 1.56 -12.23
N LYS A 169 2.45 1.61 -13.48
CA LYS A 169 3.07 2.42 -14.54
C LYS A 169 2.73 3.91 -14.45
N ASN A 170 1.84 4.32 -13.54
CA ASN A 170 1.51 5.72 -13.22
C ASN A 170 2.02 6.13 -11.83
N ILE A 171 2.47 5.18 -11.01
CA ILE A 171 3.32 5.43 -9.83
C ILE A 171 4.74 5.08 -10.26
N VAL A 172 5.26 5.85 -11.22
CA VAL A 172 6.61 5.60 -11.72
C VAL A 172 7.61 6.17 -10.73
N THR A 173 8.66 5.41 -10.46
CA THR A 173 9.88 5.90 -9.80
C THR A 173 10.34 7.24 -10.40
N GLU A 174 10.06 7.47 -11.68
CA GLU A 174 10.50 8.64 -12.46
C GLU A 174 9.61 9.88 -12.31
N GLU A 175 8.30 9.74 -12.07
CA GLU A 175 7.38 10.89 -11.99
C GLU A 175 7.16 11.40 -10.56
N VAL A 176 7.10 10.50 -9.58
CA VAL A 176 6.79 10.86 -8.17
C VAL A 176 7.99 10.67 -7.27
N TRP A 177 8.72 9.56 -7.43
CA TRP A 177 9.81 9.22 -6.52
C TRP A 177 11.11 9.95 -6.82
N SER A 178 11.28 10.48 -8.03
CA SER A 178 12.38 11.37 -8.39
C SER A 178 12.40 12.63 -7.50
N HIS A 179 11.22 13.10 -7.10
CA HIS A 179 11.03 14.24 -6.19
C HIS A 179 11.08 13.89 -4.69
N TRP A 180 11.40 12.64 -4.34
CA TRP A 180 11.48 12.20 -2.95
C TRP A 180 12.51 12.98 -2.13
N PRO A 181 13.74 13.23 -2.60
CA PRO A 181 14.69 14.05 -1.88
C PRO A 181 14.13 15.45 -1.55
N GLU A 182 13.48 16.11 -2.52
CA GLU A 182 12.89 17.43 -2.37
C GLU A 182 11.70 17.41 -1.42
N ALA A 183 10.85 16.37 -1.48
CA ALA A 183 9.74 16.20 -0.56
C ALA A 183 10.21 16.03 0.89
N ILE A 184 11.31 15.29 1.08
CA ILE A 184 11.95 15.10 2.38
C ILE A 184 12.59 16.42 2.87
N GLU A 185 13.28 17.17 2.01
CA GLU A 185 13.85 18.48 2.36
C GLU A 185 12.75 19.52 2.68
N ARG A 186 11.67 19.56 1.89
CA ARG A 186 10.50 20.44 2.09
C ARG A 186 9.63 20.05 3.26
N ALA A 187 9.63 18.78 3.69
CA ALA A 187 8.96 18.33 4.92
C ALA A 187 9.61 18.90 6.20
N TYR A 188 10.44 19.93 6.06
CA TYR A 188 11.20 20.59 7.09
C TYR A 188 12.04 19.57 7.88
N ILE A 189 12.96 18.85 7.23
CA ILE A 189 14.00 18.10 7.97
C ILE A 189 14.64 18.98 9.04
N GLY A 190 14.83 20.28 8.77
CA GLY A 190 15.29 21.25 9.76
C GLY A 190 14.40 21.30 11.01
N LEU A 191 13.08 21.36 10.84
CA LEU A 191 12.10 21.31 11.94
C LEU A 191 12.06 19.94 12.62
N LEU A 192 12.18 18.84 11.89
CA LEU A 192 12.23 17.50 12.48
C LEU A 192 13.52 17.26 13.28
N ILE A 193 14.65 17.80 12.79
CA ILE A 193 15.92 17.82 13.51
C ILE A 193 15.80 18.72 14.73
N GLU A 194 15.21 19.92 14.59
CA GLU A 194 14.95 20.83 15.70
C GLU A 194 14.07 20.15 16.75
N TRP A 195 12.98 19.49 16.37
CA TRP A 195 12.11 18.73 17.26
C TRP A 195 12.83 17.61 17.97
N ALA A 196 13.72 16.91 17.27
CA ALA A 196 14.48 15.82 17.88
C ALA A 196 15.63 16.30 18.78
N GLN A 197 16.12 17.53 18.57
CA GLN A 197 17.13 18.17 19.42
C GLN A 197 16.51 18.97 20.57
N THR A 198 15.24 19.32 20.45
CA THR A 198 14.51 20.09 21.45
C THR A 198 13.88 19.13 22.46
N PRO A 199 13.97 19.45 23.77
CA PRO A 199 13.35 18.63 24.80
C PRO A 199 11.83 18.44 24.51
N PRO A 200 11.30 17.20 24.56
CA PRO A 200 9.92 16.90 24.17
C PRO A 200 8.87 17.76 24.91
N GLU A 201 9.21 18.19 26.13
CA GLU A 201 8.35 19.00 27.01
C GLU A 201 8.00 20.35 26.38
N LYS A 202 8.80 20.86 25.45
CA LYS A 202 8.53 22.13 24.76
C LYS A 202 7.46 22.04 23.67
N PHE A 203 7.12 20.82 23.22
CA PHE A 203 6.07 20.60 22.20
C PHE A 203 4.77 20.09 22.79
N ILE A 204 4.73 19.81 24.10
CA ILE A 204 3.51 19.40 24.80
C ILE A 204 2.72 20.66 25.14
N PRO A 205 1.45 20.80 24.68
CA PRO A 205 0.64 21.97 24.99
C PRO A 205 0.54 22.20 26.51
N PRO A 206 0.57 23.47 26.97
CA PRO A 206 0.43 23.78 28.38
C PRO A 206 -0.85 23.13 28.95
N GLY A 207 -0.70 22.29 29.97
CA GLY A 207 -1.82 21.57 30.61
C GLY A 207 -1.91 20.07 30.32
N LEU A 208 -1.14 19.54 29.35
CA LEU A 208 -1.05 18.09 29.09
C LEU A 208 0.06 17.40 29.90
N LEU A 209 0.99 18.16 30.46
CA LEU A 209 1.91 17.68 31.49
C LEU A 209 1.17 17.70 32.84
N SER A 210 0.38 16.67 33.12
CA SER A 210 -0.14 16.46 34.47
C SER A 210 1.04 16.24 35.42
N LYS A 211 1.07 17.01 36.53
CA LYS A 211 1.96 16.77 37.67
C LYS A 211 1.83 15.31 38.09
N GLY A 212 2.88 14.50 37.89
CA GLY A 212 2.78 13.06 38.06
C GLY A 212 4.09 12.30 37.97
N ALA A 213 5.10 12.74 38.73
CA ALA A 213 6.00 11.92 39.53
C ALA A 213 6.69 12.84 40.54
#